data_AF-A0A940ZPS4-F1
#
_entry.id   AF-A0A940ZPS4-F1
#
_cell.length_a   1.000
_cell.length_b   1.000
_cell.length_c   1.000
_cell.angle_alpha   90.00
_cell.angle_beta   90.00
_cell.angle_gamma   90.00
#
_symmetry.space_group_name_H-M   'P 1'
#
loop_
_entity.id
_entity.type
_entity.pdbx_description
1 polymer ?
#
loop_
_entity_poly.entity_id
_entity_poly.type
_entity_poly.pdbx_seq_one_letter_code
_entity_poly.pdbx_strand_id
1 'polypeptide(L)'
;CGEMAGEPRYVPVLLGLGLDELSMNPYAIPRVKKAVRGLDHGYCKELLDEIMKKDTPAEAEVLLKNEMARLFPGDFPKIRE
;
A
#
# COMPACT_ATOMS: atom_id res chain seq x y z
N CYS A 1 13.78 6.05 1.03
CA CYS A 1 14.23 6.22 2.43
C CYS A 1 13.26 7.16 3.13
N GLY A 2 12.35 6.58 3.90
CA GLY A 2 11.28 7.29 4.59
C GLY A 2 10.44 6.25 5.33
N GLU A 3 9.83 6.62 6.45
CA GLU A 3 9.06 5.68 7.28
C GLU A 3 7.96 4.96 6.47
N MET A 4 7.40 5.65 5.47
CA MET A 4 6.41 5.12 4.52
C MET A 4 6.90 3.89 3.73
N ALA A 5 8.18 3.85 3.33
CA ALA A 5 8.72 2.70 2.59
C ALA A 5 8.85 1.44 3.46
N GLY A 6 8.90 1.61 4.78
CA GLY A 6 8.90 0.51 5.75
C GLY A 6 7.51 0.04 6.17
N GLU A 7 6.44 0.69 5.71
CA GLU A 7 5.07 0.37 6.09
C GLU A 7 4.36 -0.38 4.94
N PRO A 8 4.04 -1.68 5.13
CA PRO A 8 3.39 -2.52 4.13
C PRO A 8 2.10 -1.93 3.53
N ARG A 9 1.34 -1.12 4.28
CA ARG A 9 0.10 -0.47 3.78
C ARG A 9 0.35 0.42 2.56
N TYR A 10 1.50 1.08 2.47
CA TYR A 10 1.77 2.05 1.42
C TYR A 10 2.47 1.45 0.20
N VAL A 11 2.87 0.19 0.27
CA VAL A 11 3.50 -0.52 -0.86
C VAL A 11 2.73 -0.39 -2.17
N PRO A 12 1.40 -0.58 -2.27
CA PRO A 12 0.71 -0.44 -3.55
C PRO A 12 0.81 0.97 -4.13
N VAL A 13 0.84 2.01 -3.28
CA VAL A 13 1.02 3.40 -3.72
C VAL A 13 2.43 3.60 -4.27
N LEU A 14 3.45 3.12 -3.55
CA LEU A 14 4.85 3.24 -3.96
C LEU A 14 5.13 2.47 -5.26
N LEU A 15 4.54 1.28 -5.42
CA LEU A 15 4.63 0.52 -6.66
C LEU A 15 3.86 1.19 -7.81
N GLY A 16 2.66 1.73 -7.54
CA GLY A 16 1.89 2.48 -8.54
C GLY A 16 2.63 3.71 -9.06
N LEU A 17 3.39 4.39 -8.19
CA LEU A 17 4.26 5.52 -8.54
C LEU A 17 5.49 5.10 -9.37
N GLY A 18 5.76 3.80 -9.49
CA GLY A 18 6.89 3.28 -10.26
C GLY A 18 8.23 3.33 -9.51
N LEU A 19 8.22 3.25 -8.17
CA LEU A 19 9.48 3.15 -7.42
C LEU A 19 10.12 1.77 -7.63
N ASP A 20 11.35 1.77 -8.15
CA ASP A 20 12.14 0.55 -8.34
C ASP A 20 12.94 0.13 -7.10
N GLU A 21 13.18 1.07 -6.17
CA GLU A 21 13.96 0.83 -4.94
C GLU A 21 13.24 1.33 -3.69
N LEU A 22 13.15 0.46 -2.68
CA LEU A 22 12.63 0.78 -1.36
C LEU A 22 13.73 0.60 -0.30
N SER A 23 13.99 1.66 0.45
CA SER A 23 14.95 1.68 1.55
C SER A 23 14.23 1.83 2.89
N MET A 24 14.52 0.91 3.82
CA MET A 24 13.83 0.76 5.11
C MET A 24 14.73 0.05 6.15
N ASN A 25 14.28 0.03 7.41
CA ASN A 25 14.92 -0.77 8.46
C ASN A 25 14.83 -2.28 8.13
N PRO A 26 15.90 -3.07 8.33
CA PRO A 26 15.89 -4.53 8.10
C PRO A 26 14.70 -5.29 8.68
N TYR A 27 14.18 -4.87 9.84
CA TYR A 27 13.00 -5.50 10.47
C TYR A 27 11.71 -5.34 9.65
N ALA A 28 11.61 -4.29 8.82
CA ALA A 28 10.45 -4.04 7.96
C ALA A 28 10.49 -4.87 6.65
N ILE A 29 11.69 -5.27 6.21
CA ILE A 29 11.90 -5.93 4.91
C ILE A 29 10.98 -7.15 4.73
N PRO A 30 10.83 -8.10 5.68
CA PRO A 30 9.98 -9.27 5.45
C PRO A 30 8.51 -8.91 5.20
N ARG A 31 7.97 -7.94 5.95
CA ARG A 31 6.57 -7.52 5.82
C ARG A 31 6.33 -6.77 4.52
N VAL A 32 7.22 -5.84 4.16
CA VAL A 32 7.13 -5.10 2.91
C VAL A 32 7.31 -6.04 1.71
N LYS A 33 8.28 -6.95 1.78
CA LYS A 33 8.52 -7.94 0.72
C LYS A 33 7.34 -8.88 0.51
N LYS A 34 6.61 -9.24 1.57
CA LYS A 34 5.35 -10.01 1.46
C LYS A 34 4.30 -9.23 0.68
N ALA A 35 4.11 -7.95 1.00
CA ALA A 35 3.16 -7.08 0.28
C ALA A 35 3.56 -6.92 -1.20
N VAL A 36 4.83 -6.60 -1.49
CA VAL A 36 5.34 -6.46 -2.88
C VAL A 36 5.07 -7.72 -3.70
N ARG A 37 5.30 -8.90 -3.13
CA ARG A 37 5.10 -10.19 -3.83
C ARG A 37 3.63 -10.59 -3.99
N GLY A 38 2.73 -10.02 -3.19
CA GLY A 38 1.30 -10.32 -3.23
C GLY A 38 0.49 -9.33 -4.06
N LEU A 39 1.13 -8.31 -4.62
CA LEU A 39 0.48 -7.25 -5.39
C LEU A 39 0.77 -7.42 -6.88
N ASP A 40 -0.25 -7.20 -7.70
CA ASP A 40 -0.08 -7.00 -9.12
C ASP A 40 0.27 -5.54 -9.42
N HIS A 41 1.26 -5.32 -10.29
CA HIS A 41 1.75 -3.98 -10.59
C HIS A 41 0.75 -3.15 -11.41
N GLY A 42 -0.02 -3.78 -12.30
CA GLY A 42 -1.09 -3.11 -13.05
C GLY A 42 -2.19 -2.63 -12.10
N TYR A 43 -2.59 -3.51 -11.18
CA TYR A 43 -3.54 -3.19 -10.12
C TYR A 43 -3.05 -2.04 -9.22
N CYS A 44 -1.77 -2.00 -8.86
CA CYS A 44 -1.21 -0.90 -8.08
C CYS A 44 -1.33 0.46 -8.78
N LYS A 45 -1.19 0.51 -10.12
CA LYS A 45 -1.40 1.73 -10.90
C LYS A 45 -2.87 2.15 -10.90
N GLU A 46 -3.79 1.22 -11.14
CA GLU A 46 -5.22 1.51 -11.09
C GLU A 46 -5.66 2.01 -9.71
N LEU A 47 -5.17 1.39 -8.64
CA LEU A 47 -5.44 1.83 -7.28
C LEU A 47 -4.87 3.23 -7.01
N LEU A 48 -3.65 3.53 -7.49
CA LEU A 48 -3.08 4.87 -7.37
C LEU A 48 -3.94 5.91 -8.08
N ASP A 49 -4.41 5.63 -9.30
CA ASP A 49 -5.28 6.54 -10.05
C ASP A 49 -6.59 6.82 -9.30
N GLU A 50 -7.18 5.81 -8.65
CA GLU A 50 -8.38 5.98 -7.82
C GLU A 50 -8.11 6.77 -6.53
N ILE A 51 -6.93 6.59 -5.92
CA ILE A 51 -6.49 7.36 -4.75
C ILE A 51 -6.30 8.83 -5.11
N MET A 52 -5.68 9.12 -6.26
CA MET A 52 -5.40 10.49 -6.72
C MET A 52 -6.67 11.26 -7.11
N LYS A 53 -7.80 10.57 -7.31
CA LYS A 53 -9.12 11.19 -7.57
C LYS A 53 -9.88 11.57 -6.30
N LYS A 54 -9.37 11.27 -5.10
CA LYS A 54 -10.06 11.63 -3.84
C LYS A 54 -9.85 13.09 -3.51
N ASP A 55 -10.92 13.73 -3.04
CA ASP A 55 -10.91 15.16 -2.71
C ASP A 55 -10.13 15.44 -1.41
N THR A 56 -10.03 14.44 -0.54
CA THR A 56 -9.34 14.57 0.74
C THR A 56 -8.34 13.42 1.02
N PRO A 57 -7.27 13.69 1.79
CA PRO A 57 -6.36 12.64 2.26
C PRO A 57 -7.04 11.56 3.10
N ALA A 58 -8.12 11.91 3.82
CA ALA A 58 -8.87 10.98 4.64
C ALA A 58 -9.59 9.92 3.79
N GLU A 59 -10.21 10.33 2.69
CA GLU A 59 -10.86 9.43 1.74
C GLU A 59 -9.85 8.52 1.03
N ALA A 60 -8.69 9.08 0.65
CA ALA A 60 -7.58 8.33 0.10
C ALA A 60 -7.08 7.23 1.07
N GLU A 61 -6.90 7.57 2.34
CA GLU A 61 -6.47 6.63 3.39
C GLU A 61 -7.52 5.55 3.65
N VAL A 62 -8.82 5.88 3.63
CA VAL A 62 -9.91 4.91 3.76
C VAL A 62 -9.92 3.94 2.60
N LEU A 63 -9.83 4.44 1.36
CA LEU A 63 -9.74 3.59 0.16
C LEU A 63 -8.56 2.63 0.26
N LEU A 64 -7.36 3.15 0.56
CA LEU A 64 -6.15 2.35 0.68
C LEU A 64 -6.28 1.25 1.75
N LYS A 65 -6.79 1.60 2.94
CA LYS A 65 -7.02 0.64 4.02
C LYS A 65 -8.01 -0.46 3.63
N ASN A 66 -9.11 -0.10 2.98
CA ASN A 66 -10.11 -1.06 2.53
C ASN A 66 -9.52 -2.04 1.52
N GLU A 67 -8.73 -1.55 0.57
CA GLU A 67 -8.06 -2.40 -0.40
C GLU A 67 -7.01 -3.31 0.24
N MET A 68 -6.21 -2.81 1.19
CA MET A 68 -5.25 -3.66 1.90
C MET A 68 -5.95 -4.74 2.74
N ALA A 69 -7.07 -4.44 3.38
CA ALA A 69 -7.87 -5.44 4.10
C ALA A 69 -8.54 -6.48 3.16
N ARG A 70 -8.87 -6.08 1.93
CA ARG A 70 -9.41 -6.97 0.89
C ARG A 70 -8.34 -7.93 0.35
N LEU A 71 -7.15 -7.40 0.04
CA LEU A 71 -6.05 -8.15 -0.57
C LEU A 71 -5.30 -9.03 0.44
N PHE A 72 -5.20 -8.56 1.69
CA PHE A 72 -4.43 -9.21 2.75
C PHE A 72 -5.23 -9.32 4.05
N PRO A 73 -6.34 -10.07 4.06
CA PRO A 73 -7.28 -10.11 5.20
C PRO A 73 -6.67 -10.66 6.50
N GLY A 74 -5.57 -11.41 6.43
CA GLY A 74 -4.84 -11.90 7.60
C GLY A 74 -3.81 -10.91 8.16
N ASP A 75 -3.42 -9.89 7.38
CA ASP A 75 -2.39 -8.92 7.76
C ASP A 75 -2.97 -7.53 8.08
N PHE A 76 -4.14 -7.20 7.54
CA PHE A 76 -4.80 -5.92 7.75
C PHE A 76 -6.26 -6.11 8.16
N PRO A 77 -6.68 -5.53 9.31
CA PRO A 77 -8.07 -5.62 9.74
C PRO A 77 -8.97 -4.77 8.85
N LYS A 78 -10.19 -5.26 8.59
CA LYS A 78 -11.24 -4.45 7.95
C LYS A 78 -11.58 -3.25 8.85
N ILE A 79 -11.76 -2.08 8.25
CA ILE A 79 -12.32 -0.94 8.95
C ILE A 79 -13.76 -1.31 9.33
N ARG A 80 -14.10 -1.20 10.62
CA ARG A 80 -15.50 -1.23 11.07
C ARG A 80 -16.03 0.19 10.88
N GLU A 81 -17.14 0.31 10.14
CA GLU A 81 -17.94 1.54 10.04
C GLU A 81 -18.39 2.03 11.42
#